data_AF-A0A4P1S0Y5-F1
#
_entry.id   AF-A0A4P1S0Y5-F1
#
_cell.length_a   1.000
_cell.length_b   1.000
_cell.length_c   1.000
_cell.angle_alpha   90.00
_cell.angle_beta   90.00
_cell.angle_gamma   90.00
#
_symmetry.space_group_name_H-M   'P 1'
#
loop_
_entity.id
_entity.type
_entity.pdbx_description
1 polymer ?
#
loop_
_entity_poly.entity_id
_entity_poly.type
_entity_poly.pdbx_seq_one_letter_code
_entity_poly.pdbx_strand_id
1 'polypeptide(L)'
;SNHFHLLVKVKPGDEVPDKELIKRVKKDGGVMQMLVHDPELLRNRLSDVSEYVRYIKQVFSRWYNRIHKRKGYFWGDRFKSVWIESGEALLACLAYIDLNPVRAEMVEKPEDYRFSSIAYRVQAGNKHNFLSWDGLPFTNKRKALSLYRAYLYQNGGLKVEGKQGQIGADVLKDAEDTGFELNQGDVFRYRIRHFSDGLVIGSRGFIREAYGAFGDTIIRKKSRGAYATGAGPGIYSLRRLTG
;
A
#
# COMPACT_ATOMS: atom_id res chain seq x y z
N SER A 1 6.82 -0.99 17.53
CA SER A 1 7.24 -2.39 17.24
C SER A 1 7.81 -2.44 15.83
N ASN A 2 8.98 -3.05 15.61
CA ASN A 2 9.75 -2.96 14.35
C ASN A 2 9.51 -4.17 13.40
N HIS A 3 8.25 -4.49 13.13
CA HIS A 3 7.87 -5.54 12.18
C HIS A 3 6.81 -5.04 11.21
N PHE A 4 6.60 -5.76 10.11
CA PHE A 4 5.52 -5.50 9.16
C PHE A 4 4.62 -6.72 9.07
N HIS A 5 3.35 -6.48 8.73
CA HIS A 5 2.35 -7.53 8.56
C HIS A 5 2.05 -7.73 7.08
N LEU A 6 1.86 -8.98 6.68
CA LEU A 6 1.37 -9.35 5.37
C LEU A 6 0.11 -10.20 5.55
N LEU A 7 -0.96 -9.82 4.87
CA LEU A 7 -2.13 -10.66 4.70
C LEU A 7 -2.20 -11.06 3.23
N VAL A 8 -2.02 -12.35 2.97
CA VAL A 8 -1.88 -12.87 1.60
C VAL A 8 -2.86 -14.01 1.40
N LYS A 9 -3.45 -14.06 0.20
CA LYS A 9 -4.19 -15.22 -0.27
C LYS A 9 -3.24 -16.12 -1.03
N VAL A 10 -3.03 -17.33 -0.54
CA VAL A 10 -2.22 -18.36 -1.20
C VAL A 10 -3.15 -19.22 -2.04
N LYS A 11 -2.82 -19.42 -3.31
CA LYS A 11 -3.51 -20.38 -4.16
C LYS A 11 -2.75 -21.70 -4.16
N PRO A 12 -3.44 -22.84 -4.09
CA PRO A 12 -2.86 -24.14 -4.40
C PRO A 12 -2.14 -24.08 -5.74
N GLY A 13 -0.97 -24.72 -5.82
CA GLY A 13 -0.11 -24.61 -7.00
C GLY A 13 -0.69 -25.25 -8.26
N ASP A 14 -1.49 -26.29 -8.07
CA ASP A 14 -2.25 -27.01 -9.09
C ASP A 14 -3.34 -26.16 -9.76
N GLU A 15 -3.79 -25.08 -9.12
CA GLU A 15 -4.74 -24.13 -9.72
C GLU A 15 -4.11 -23.20 -10.78
N VAL A 16 -2.77 -23.18 -10.93
CA VAL A 16 -2.08 -22.28 -11.85
C VAL A 16 -1.42 -23.08 -12.99
N PRO A 17 -1.88 -22.93 -14.25
CA PRO A 17 -1.28 -23.63 -15.39
C PRO A 17 0.18 -23.23 -15.62
N ASP A 18 1.01 -24.19 -16.06
CA ASP A 18 2.45 -23.98 -16.28
C ASP A 18 2.76 -22.83 -17.23
N LYS A 19 1.94 -22.68 -18.28
CA LYS A 19 2.06 -21.57 -19.24
C LYS A 19 1.95 -20.21 -18.55
N GLU A 20 1.07 -20.08 -17.55
CA GLU A 20 0.88 -18.85 -16.79
C GLU A 20 2.02 -18.65 -15.78
N LEU A 21 2.49 -19.71 -15.10
CA LEU A 21 3.67 -19.65 -14.21
C LEU A 21 4.91 -19.16 -14.96
N ILE A 22 5.23 -19.78 -16.10
CA ILE A 22 6.37 -19.41 -16.94
C ILE A 22 6.25 -17.97 -17.44
N LYS A 23 5.05 -17.55 -17.87
CA LYS A 23 4.81 -16.18 -18.33
C LYS A 23 5.08 -15.16 -17.23
N ARG A 24 4.63 -15.42 -16.01
CA ARG A 24 4.86 -14.54 -14.84
C ARG A 24 6.34 -14.42 -14.52
N VAL A 25 7.04 -15.55 -14.47
CA VAL A 25 8.47 -15.60 -14.16
C VAL A 25 9.32 -14.91 -15.22
N LYS A 26 9.01 -15.10 -16.51
CA LYS A 26 9.70 -14.40 -17.61
C LYS A 26 9.52 -12.88 -17.56
N LYS A 27 8.37 -12.40 -17.07
CA LYS A 27 8.08 -10.96 -16.92
C LYS A 27 8.84 -10.34 -15.75
N ASP A 28 9.09 -11.10 -14.69
CA ASP A 28 9.82 -10.63 -13.50
C ASP A 28 11.31 -10.38 -13.80
N GLY A 29 11.94 -11.24 -14.63
CA GLY A 29 13.35 -11.12 -15.00
C GLY A 29 14.33 -11.35 -13.83
N GLY A 30 13.84 -11.88 -12.71
CA GLY A 30 14.61 -12.15 -11.51
C GLY A 30 15.23 -13.56 -11.47
N VAL A 31 15.76 -13.92 -10.30
CA VAL A 31 16.43 -15.22 -10.04
C VAL A 31 15.57 -16.43 -10.42
N MET A 32 14.24 -16.29 -10.34
CA MET A 32 13.30 -17.36 -10.69
C MET A 32 13.29 -17.68 -12.19
N GLN A 33 13.79 -16.78 -13.05
CA GLN A 33 13.88 -17.02 -14.50
C GLN A 33 14.75 -18.24 -14.83
N MET A 34 15.74 -18.56 -14.00
CA MET A 34 16.58 -19.74 -14.18
C MET A 34 15.83 -21.06 -13.96
N LEU A 35 14.64 -21.01 -13.35
CA LEU A 35 13.81 -22.18 -13.04
C LEU A 35 12.68 -22.40 -14.07
N VAL A 36 12.63 -21.60 -15.15
CA VAL A 36 11.60 -21.72 -16.20
C VAL A 36 11.55 -23.11 -16.84
N HIS A 37 12.64 -23.86 -16.79
CA HIS A 37 12.73 -25.23 -17.32
C HIS A 37 12.16 -26.29 -16.38
N ASP A 38 11.77 -25.93 -15.16
CA ASP A 38 11.19 -26.82 -14.15
C ASP A 38 9.89 -26.21 -13.58
N PRO A 39 8.75 -26.41 -14.26
CA PRO A 39 7.46 -25.87 -13.84
C PRO A 39 6.99 -26.39 -12.49
N GLU A 40 7.34 -27.64 -12.13
CA GLU A 40 6.95 -28.24 -10.85
C GLU A 40 7.68 -27.56 -9.69
N LEU A 41 8.99 -27.36 -9.81
CA LEU A 41 9.75 -26.58 -8.83
C LEU A 41 9.25 -25.14 -8.73
N LEU A 42 8.94 -24.49 -9.86
CA LEU A 42 8.35 -23.15 -9.86
C LEU A 42 7.02 -23.11 -9.10
N ARG A 43 6.15 -24.09 -9.35
CA ARG A 43 4.85 -24.20 -8.68
C ARG A 43 5.01 -24.34 -7.17
N ASN A 44 5.84 -25.28 -6.74
CA ASN A 44 6.10 -25.51 -5.31
C ASN A 44 6.64 -24.26 -4.62
N ARG A 45 7.54 -23.52 -5.28
CA ARG A 45 8.10 -22.29 -4.71
C ARG A 45 7.14 -21.10 -4.72
N LEU A 46 6.32 -20.95 -5.76
CA LEU A 46 5.41 -19.81 -5.90
C LEU A 46 4.14 -19.97 -5.05
N SER A 47 3.82 -21.18 -4.62
CA SER A 47 2.70 -21.49 -3.73
C SER A 47 3.10 -21.63 -2.26
N ASP A 48 4.38 -21.48 -1.91
CA ASP A 48 4.87 -21.54 -0.53
C ASP A 48 5.13 -20.14 0.04
N VAL A 49 4.42 -19.80 1.12
CA VAL A 49 4.58 -18.53 1.85
C VAL A 49 5.99 -18.37 2.41
N SER A 50 6.60 -19.47 2.86
CA SER A 50 7.96 -19.50 3.41
C SER A 50 8.98 -19.09 2.35
N GLU A 51 8.82 -19.59 1.12
CA GLU A 51 9.65 -19.23 -0.03
C GLU A 51 9.47 -17.76 -0.40
N TYR A 52 8.22 -17.27 -0.43
CA TYR A 52 7.91 -15.87 -0.70
C TYR A 52 8.54 -14.92 0.33
N VAL A 53 8.37 -15.20 1.63
CA VAL A 53 8.95 -14.39 2.70
C VAL A 53 10.48 -14.49 2.70
N ARG A 54 11.05 -15.67 2.43
CA ARG A 54 12.51 -15.85 2.28
C ARG A 54 13.06 -14.95 1.17
N TYR A 55 12.39 -14.91 0.02
CA TYR A 55 12.79 -14.05 -1.10
C TYR A 55 12.78 -12.57 -0.73
N ILE A 56 11.68 -12.08 -0.13
CA ILE A 56 11.59 -10.68 0.36
C ILE A 56 12.74 -10.36 1.31
N LYS A 57 12.94 -11.22 2.32
CA LYS A 57 13.97 -11.01 3.34
C LYS A 57 15.36 -10.96 2.70
N GLN A 58 15.67 -11.88 1.80
CA GLN A 58 16.98 -11.96 1.15
C GLN A 58 17.27 -10.77 0.24
N VAL A 59 16.32 -10.41 -0.63
CA VAL A 59 16.48 -9.28 -1.57
C VAL A 59 16.67 -7.98 -0.79
N PHE A 60 15.85 -7.75 0.23
CA PHE A 60 15.95 -6.54 1.05
C PHE A 60 17.27 -6.50 1.83
N SER A 61 17.68 -7.58 2.50
CA SER A 61 18.95 -7.61 3.25
C SER A 61 20.15 -7.33 2.34
N ARG A 62 20.19 -7.92 1.15
CA ARG A 62 21.27 -7.70 0.17
C ARG A 62 21.31 -6.24 -0.30
N TRP A 63 20.14 -5.67 -0.61
CA TRP A 63 20.03 -4.28 -1.01
C TRP A 63 20.48 -3.34 0.11
N TYR A 64 19.90 -3.48 1.31
CA TYR A 64 20.17 -2.63 2.46
C TYR A 64 21.65 -2.68 2.89
N ASN A 65 22.21 -3.88 3.00
CA ASN A 65 23.62 -4.05 3.38
C ASN A 65 24.56 -3.43 2.35
N ARG A 66 24.24 -3.52 1.05
CA ARG A 66 25.02 -2.89 -0.02
C ARG A 66 25.00 -1.37 0.07
N ILE A 67 23.83 -0.75 0.21
CA ILE A 67 23.71 0.71 0.24
C ILE A 67 24.31 1.32 1.52
N HIS A 68 24.27 0.61 2.64
CA HIS A 68 24.80 1.06 3.93
C HIS A 68 26.19 0.50 4.26
N LYS A 69 26.85 -0.20 3.33
CA LYS A 69 28.17 -0.83 3.52
C LYS A 69 28.26 -1.73 4.77
N ARG A 70 27.15 -2.40 5.12
CA ARG A 70 27.06 -3.32 6.27
C ARG A 70 27.32 -4.76 5.85
N LYS A 71 27.69 -5.60 6.81
CA LYS A 71 27.76 -7.06 6.69
C LYS A 71 26.91 -7.71 7.78
N GLY A 72 26.48 -8.95 7.58
CA GLY A 72 25.71 -9.72 8.56
C GLY A 72 24.19 -9.67 8.36
N TYR A 73 23.47 -10.18 9.36
CA TYR A 73 22.01 -10.33 9.35
C TYR A 73 21.29 -8.98 9.51
N PHE A 74 20.22 -8.79 8.73
CA PHE A 74 19.33 -7.62 8.85
C PHE A 74 18.08 -7.92 9.70
N TRP A 75 17.50 -9.11 9.53
CA TRP A 75 16.25 -9.50 10.20
C TRP A 75 16.54 -10.20 11.52
N GLY A 76 15.88 -9.77 12.59
CA GLY A 76 16.09 -10.32 13.93
C GLY A 76 15.52 -11.74 14.14
N ASP A 77 14.33 -12.01 13.59
CA ASP A 77 13.61 -13.28 13.84
C ASP A 77 13.11 -13.97 12.56
N ARG A 78 12.70 -15.24 12.71
CA ARG A 78 11.89 -15.96 11.71
C ARG A 78 10.50 -15.32 11.60
N PHE A 79 9.89 -15.44 10.43
CA PHE A 79 8.50 -14.99 10.28
C PHE A 79 7.57 -15.94 11.04
N LYS A 80 6.42 -15.42 11.47
CA LYS A 80 5.30 -16.19 12.02
C LYS A 80 4.13 -16.09 11.05
N SER A 81 3.38 -17.17 10.90
CA SER A 81 2.19 -17.22 10.05
C SER A 81 1.04 -17.86 10.80
N VAL A 82 -0.16 -17.33 10.60
CA VAL A 82 -1.40 -17.83 11.18
C VAL A 82 -2.42 -17.92 10.05
N TRP A 83 -3.16 -19.02 9.99
CA TRP A 83 -4.27 -19.18 9.06
C TRP A 83 -5.47 -18.38 9.54
N ILE A 84 -6.15 -17.73 8.60
CA ILE A 84 -7.30 -16.87 8.90
C ILE A 84 -8.46 -17.28 8.02
N GLU A 85 -9.59 -17.52 8.65
CA GLU A 85 -10.85 -17.83 7.96
C GLU A 85 -11.41 -16.58 7.27
N SER A 86 -12.20 -16.79 6.22
CA SER A 86 -12.91 -15.70 5.54
C SER A 86 -13.99 -15.06 6.41
N GLY A 87 -14.50 -13.91 5.99
CA GLY A 87 -15.58 -13.19 6.65
C GLY A 87 -15.04 -12.27 7.74
N GLU A 88 -15.63 -12.37 8.93
CA GLU A 88 -15.34 -11.47 10.05
C GLU A 88 -13.91 -11.62 10.59
N ALA A 89 -13.38 -12.84 10.64
CA ALA A 89 -12.00 -13.07 11.09
C ALA A 89 -10.98 -12.35 10.19
N LEU A 90 -11.18 -12.42 8.87
CA LEU A 90 -10.36 -11.71 7.89
C LEU A 90 -10.49 -10.19 8.02
N LEU A 91 -11.71 -9.68 8.20
CA LEU A 91 -11.98 -8.26 8.38
C LEU A 91 -11.32 -7.70 9.65
N ALA A 92 -11.46 -8.41 10.77
CA ALA A 92 -10.83 -8.05 12.04
C ALA A 92 -9.29 -8.04 11.93
N CYS A 93 -8.71 -9.02 11.24
CA CYS A 93 -7.26 -9.06 11.01
C CYS A 93 -6.78 -7.88 10.16
N LEU A 94 -7.47 -7.58 9.05
CA LEU A 94 -7.16 -6.41 8.23
C LEU A 94 -7.21 -5.12 9.05
N ALA A 95 -8.26 -4.95 9.85
CA ALA A 95 -8.41 -3.78 10.69
C ALA A 95 -7.32 -3.67 11.76
N TYR A 96 -6.95 -4.78 12.39
CA TYR A 96 -5.81 -4.82 13.31
C TYR A 96 -4.53 -4.29 12.65
N ILE A 97 -4.24 -4.75 11.42
CA ILE A 97 -3.04 -4.33 10.68
C ILE A 97 -3.09 -2.83 10.38
N ASP A 98 -4.18 -2.35 9.78
CA ASP A 98 -4.29 -0.96 9.33
C ASP A 98 -4.49 0.04 10.51
N LEU A 99 -4.95 -0.42 11.68
CA LEU A 99 -5.04 0.40 12.91
C LEU A 99 -3.74 0.41 13.73
N ASN A 100 -2.80 -0.50 13.51
CA ASN A 100 -1.56 -0.55 14.30
C ASN A 100 -0.81 0.80 14.37
N PRO A 101 -0.67 1.57 13.27
CA PRO A 101 -0.05 2.89 13.32
C PRO A 101 -0.79 3.88 14.23
N VAL A 102 -2.13 3.86 14.22
CA VAL A 102 -2.95 4.68 15.13
C VAL A 102 -2.75 4.24 16.57
N ARG A 103 -2.77 2.93 16.84
CA ARG A 103 -2.55 2.37 18.18
C ARG A 103 -1.16 2.64 18.75
N ALA A 104 -0.20 2.90 17.88
CA ALA A 104 1.17 3.29 18.22
C ALA A 104 1.37 4.82 18.20
N GLU A 105 0.29 5.61 18.12
CA GLU A 105 0.31 7.09 18.10
C GLU A 105 1.18 7.68 16.99
N MET A 106 1.37 6.94 15.90
CA MET A 106 2.15 7.41 14.75
C MET A 106 1.32 8.35 13.86
N VAL A 107 0.00 8.17 13.87
CA VAL A 107 -0.97 8.91 13.05
C VAL A 107 -2.34 8.94 13.72
N GLU A 108 -3.16 9.94 13.38
CA GLU A 108 -4.53 10.07 13.89
C GLU A 108 -5.55 9.25 13.07
N LYS A 109 -5.37 9.17 11.74
CA LYS A 109 -6.22 8.39 10.83
C LYS A 109 -5.44 7.23 10.24
N PRO A 110 -6.04 6.04 10.05
CA PRO A 110 -5.32 4.87 9.55
C PRO A 110 -4.75 5.10 8.13
N GLU A 111 -5.46 5.83 7.27
CA GLU A 111 -4.97 6.20 5.93
C GLU A 111 -3.85 7.25 5.93
N ASP A 112 -3.52 7.86 7.07
CA ASP A 112 -2.38 8.77 7.17
C ASP A 112 -1.04 8.03 7.22
N TYR A 113 -1.05 6.75 7.59
CA TYR A 113 0.16 5.94 7.57
C TYR A 113 0.44 5.44 6.16
N ARG A 114 1.40 6.06 5.48
CA ARG A 114 1.76 5.80 4.06
C ARG A 114 1.96 4.33 3.71
N PHE A 115 2.53 3.53 4.61
CA PHE A 115 2.95 2.16 4.34
C PHE A 115 1.87 1.14 4.76
N SER A 116 0.60 1.45 4.49
CA SER A 116 -0.57 0.59 4.76
C SER A 116 -1.39 0.28 3.52
N SER A 117 -2.24 -0.74 3.61
CA SER A 117 -3.14 -1.13 2.53
C SER A 117 -4.24 -0.09 2.33
N ILE A 118 -4.83 0.41 3.42
CA ILE A 118 -5.82 1.49 3.37
C ILE A 118 -5.26 2.75 2.72
N ALA A 119 -4.05 3.18 3.06
CA ALA A 119 -3.43 4.35 2.43
C ALA A 119 -3.27 4.17 0.92
N TYR A 120 -2.84 2.98 0.46
CA TYR A 120 -2.76 2.68 -0.97
C TYR A 120 -4.13 2.70 -1.68
N ARG A 121 -5.18 2.19 -1.04
CA ARG A 121 -6.55 2.24 -1.59
C ARG A 121 -7.03 3.68 -1.74
N VAL A 122 -6.80 4.51 -0.73
CA VAL A 122 -7.23 5.91 -0.71
C VAL A 122 -6.43 6.77 -1.69
N GLN A 123 -5.11 6.58 -1.76
CA GLN A 123 -4.23 7.39 -2.61
C GLN A 123 -4.30 7.01 -4.08
N ALA A 124 -4.31 5.71 -4.38
CA ALA A 124 -4.14 5.18 -5.73
C ALA A 124 -5.34 4.39 -6.24
N GLY A 125 -6.46 4.35 -5.50
CA GLY A 125 -7.68 3.66 -5.93
C GLY A 125 -7.48 2.17 -6.21
N ASN A 126 -6.42 1.54 -5.68
CA ASN A 126 -5.99 0.20 -6.06
C ASN A 126 -5.79 0.00 -7.58
N LYS A 127 -5.30 1.02 -8.30
CA LYS A 127 -5.16 1.02 -9.77
C LYS A 127 -4.43 -0.18 -10.39
N HIS A 128 -3.50 -0.79 -9.65
CA HIS A 128 -2.74 -1.95 -10.12
C HIS A 128 -3.44 -3.28 -9.81
N ASN A 129 -4.65 -3.24 -9.26
CA ASN A 129 -5.41 -4.39 -8.80
C ASN A 129 -4.57 -5.30 -7.87
N PHE A 130 -3.79 -4.66 -6.99
CA PHE A 130 -2.86 -5.34 -6.09
C PHE A 130 -3.56 -5.90 -4.86
N LEU A 131 -4.56 -5.17 -4.36
CA LEU A 131 -5.36 -5.58 -3.21
C LEU A 131 -6.70 -6.16 -3.67
N SER A 132 -7.21 -7.16 -2.96
CA SER A 132 -8.54 -7.74 -3.20
C SER A 132 -9.49 -7.45 -2.05
N TRP A 133 -10.79 -7.56 -2.31
CA TRP A 133 -11.83 -7.63 -1.27
C TRP A 133 -12.37 -9.06 -1.09
N ASP A 134 -11.80 -10.04 -1.79
CA ASP A 134 -12.27 -11.42 -1.75
C ASP A 134 -12.17 -12.00 -0.33
N GLY A 135 -13.21 -12.73 0.06
CA GLY A 135 -13.30 -13.33 1.40
C GLY A 135 -13.74 -12.35 2.48
N LEU A 136 -14.04 -11.07 2.17
CA LEU A 136 -14.61 -10.12 3.12
C LEU A 136 -16.13 -10.04 2.99
N PRO A 137 -16.85 -9.65 4.05
CA PRO A 137 -18.31 -9.61 4.10
C PRO A 137 -18.94 -8.45 3.29
N PHE A 138 -18.20 -7.86 2.34
CA PHE A 138 -18.68 -6.73 1.54
C PHE A 138 -19.45 -7.19 0.31
N THR A 139 -20.78 -7.10 0.37
CA THR A 139 -21.66 -7.44 -0.76
C THR A 139 -21.56 -6.43 -1.90
N ASN A 140 -21.45 -5.13 -1.59
CA ASN A 140 -21.31 -4.06 -2.56
C ASN A 140 -19.86 -3.61 -2.72
N LYS A 141 -19.18 -4.09 -3.77
CA LYS A 141 -17.77 -3.74 -4.05
C LYS A 141 -17.55 -2.23 -4.30
N ARG A 142 -18.56 -1.48 -4.76
CA ARG A 142 -18.44 -0.02 -4.95
C ARG A 142 -18.38 0.72 -3.62
N LYS A 143 -19.03 0.18 -2.58
CA LYS A 143 -19.00 0.71 -1.21
C LYS A 143 -17.99 0.03 -0.29
N ALA A 144 -17.24 -0.97 -0.77
CA ALA A 144 -16.33 -1.74 0.08
C ALA A 144 -15.29 -0.85 0.80
N LEU A 145 -14.79 0.21 0.15
CA LEU A 145 -13.86 1.13 0.80
C LEU A 145 -14.53 1.93 1.93
N SER A 146 -15.71 2.50 1.72
CA SER A 146 -16.40 3.27 2.77
C SER A 146 -16.89 2.38 3.90
N LEU A 147 -17.39 1.17 3.61
CA LEU A 147 -17.73 0.16 4.61
C LEU A 147 -16.51 -0.26 5.43
N TYR A 148 -15.36 -0.47 4.79
CA TYR A 148 -14.13 -0.79 5.49
C TYR A 148 -13.63 0.39 6.34
N ARG A 149 -13.73 1.62 5.84
CA ARG A 149 -13.42 2.83 6.63
C ARG A 149 -14.34 2.95 7.84
N ALA A 150 -15.65 2.72 7.69
CA ALA A 150 -16.59 2.70 8.81
C ALA A 150 -16.14 1.70 9.88
N TYR A 151 -15.81 0.48 9.48
CA TYR A 151 -15.31 -0.55 10.39
C TYR A 151 -14.00 -0.12 11.08
N LEU A 152 -13.03 0.41 10.33
CA LEU A 152 -11.76 0.89 10.89
C LEU A 152 -11.97 2.01 11.90
N TYR A 153 -12.82 2.98 11.59
CA TYR A 153 -13.04 4.16 12.41
C TYR A 153 -13.77 3.80 13.71
N GLN A 154 -14.83 3.00 13.61
CA GLN A 154 -15.55 2.52 14.79
C GLN A 154 -14.64 1.69 15.71
N ASN A 155 -13.90 0.73 15.15
CA ASN A 155 -12.96 -0.08 15.94
C ASN A 155 -11.76 0.73 16.45
N GLY A 156 -11.31 1.71 15.69
CA GLY A 156 -10.19 2.58 16.05
C GLY A 156 -10.52 3.56 17.16
N GLY A 157 -11.78 3.99 17.28
CA GLY A 157 -12.28 4.84 18.37
C GLY A 157 -12.41 4.13 19.72
N LEU A 158 -12.49 2.79 19.72
CA LEU A 158 -12.52 2.01 20.97
C LEU A 158 -11.16 2.03 21.67
N LYS A 159 -11.14 2.14 23.00
CA LYS A 159 -9.92 1.95 23.77
C LYS A 159 -9.57 0.46 23.85
N VAL A 160 -8.32 0.11 23.55
CA VAL A 160 -7.83 -1.27 23.60
C VAL A 160 -6.77 -1.38 24.67
N GLU A 161 -6.90 -2.36 25.56
CA GLU A 161 -5.95 -2.62 26.62
C GLU A 161 -4.53 -2.87 26.05
N GLY A 162 -3.52 -2.27 26.68
CA GLY A 162 -2.12 -2.38 26.25
C GLY A 162 -1.77 -1.61 24.96
N LYS A 163 -2.69 -0.83 24.39
CA LYS A 163 -2.42 0.12 23.30
C LYS A 163 -2.52 1.55 23.80
N GLN A 164 -1.69 2.43 23.23
CA GLN A 164 -1.60 3.82 23.65
C GLN A 164 -2.62 4.68 22.90
N GLY A 165 -2.62 4.57 21.57
CA GLY A 165 -3.47 5.40 20.72
C GLY A 165 -4.86 4.82 20.43
N GLN A 166 -5.75 5.73 20.04
CA GLN A 166 -7.07 5.48 19.48
C GLN A 166 -7.44 6.64 18.55
N ILE A 167 -8.47 6.47 17.74
CA ILE A 167 -9.02 7.57 16.92
C ILE A 167 -9.77 8.54 17.85
N GLY A 168 -9.50 9.84 17.70
CA GLY A 168 -10.18 10.90 18.44
C GLY A 168 -11.68 10.96 18.15
N ALA A 169 -12.48 11.38 19.13
CA ALA A 169 -13.95 11.45 18.99
C ALA A 169 -14.39 12.47 17.94
N ASP A 170 -13.66 13.58 17.82
CA ASP A 170 -13.79 14.59 16.77
C ASP A 170 -13.49 13.99 15.39
N VAL A 171 -12.38 13.26 15.27
CA VAL A 171 -11.98 12.60 14.02
C VAL A 171 -12.99 11.53 13.59
N LEU A 172 -13.54 10.78 14.55
CA LEU A 172 -14.59 9.80 14.30
C LEU A 172 -15.87 10.49 13.82
N LYS A 173 -16.29 11.56 14.51
CA LYS A 173 -17.48 12.33 14.14
C LYS A 173 -17.38 12.93 12.74
N ASP A 174 -16.23 13.51 12.39
CA ASP A 174 -15.99 14.04 11.04
C ASP A 174 -16.14 12.94 9.96
N ALA A 175 -15.71 11.71 10.27
CA ALA A 175 -15.86 10.59 9.35
C ALA A 175 -17.31 10.10 9.26
N GLU A 176 -18.05 10.11 10.37
CA GLU A 176 -19.49 9.78 10.40
C GLU A 176 -20.33 10.78 9.61
N ASP A 177 -20.04 12.08 9.74
CA ASP A 177 -20.74 13.16 9.03
C ASP A 177 -20.61 13.05 7.50
N THR A 178 -19.56 12.39 7.01
CA THR A 178 -19.34 12.11 5.57
C THR A 178 -19.79 10.71 5.15
N GLY A 179 -20.38 9.92 6.06
CA GLY A 179 -20.73 8.52 5.81
C GLY A 179 -19.52 7.64 5.51
N PHE A 180 -18.34 8.01 6.03
CA PHE A 180 -17.05 7.39 5.77
C PHE A 180 -16.65 7.38 4.29
N GLU A 181 -17.23 8.28 3.49
CA GLU A 181 -16.80 8.51 2.11
C GLU A 181 -15.65 9.52 2.05
N LEU A 182 -15.00 9.58 0.90
CA LEU A 182 -13.91 10.52 0.66
C LEU A 182 -14.33 11.48 -0.44
N ASN A 183 -14.29 12.77 -0.15
CA ASN A 183 -14.49 13.77 -1.19
C ASN A 183 -13.21 13.96 -2.03
N GLN A 184 -13.32 14.69 -3.14
CA GLN A 184 -12.18 14.93 -4.03
C GLN A 184 -11.01 15.64 -3.32
N GLY A 185 -11.30 16.53 -2.38
CA GLY A 185 -10.31 17.23 -1.57
C GLY A 185 -9.54 16.26 -0.66
N ASP A 186 -10.21 15.30 -0.03
CA ASP A 186 -9.58 14.28 0.79
C ASP A 186 -8.63 13.42 -0.05
N VAL A 187 -9.12 12.86 -1.16
CA VAL A 187 -8.32 12.04 -2.07
C VAL A 187 -7.11 12.83 -2.57
N PHE A 188 -7.30 14.10 -2.92
CA PHE A 188 -6.21 14.97 -3.33
C PHE A 188 -5.17 15.16 -2.21
N ARG A 189 -5.60 15.47 -0.98
CA ARG A 189 -4.70 15.60 0.19
C ARG A 189 -3.89 14.34 0.41
N TYR A 190 -4.52 13.17 0.38
CA TYR A 190 -3.82 11.89 0.52
C TYR A 190 -2.80 11.65 -0.59
N ARG A 191 -3.13 12.02 -1.83
CA ARG A 191 -2.21 11.91 -2.97
C ARG A 191 -0.97 12.79 -2.82
N ILE A 192 -1.07 13.97 -2.19
CA ILE A 192 0.05 14.92 -2.10
C ILE A 192 0.84 14.85 -0.79
N ARG A 193 0.33 14.18 0.25
CA ARG A 193 0.85 14.25 1.62
C ARG A 193 2.32 13.84 1.79
N HIS A 194 2.85 12.95 0.93
CA HIS A 194 4.17 12.34 1.15
C HIS A 194 5.18 12.62 0.03
N PHE A 195 5.10 13.79 -0.61
CA PHE A 195 6.12 14.24 -1.54
C PHE A 195 7.30 14.89 -0.82
N SER A 196 8.50 14.39 -1.12
CA SER A 196 9.76 15.11 -0.98
C SER A 196 10.37 15.33 -2.38
N ASP A 197 10.99 16.51 -2.56
CA ASP A 197 11.62 17.07 -3.75
C ASP A 197 10.74 17.37 -4.99
N GLY A 198 10.27 18.62 -5.07
CA GLY A 198 9.83 19.27 -6.32
C GLY A 198 8.35 19.16 -6.66
N LEU A 199 7.46 19.15 -5.66
CA LEU A 199 6.01 19.26 -5.90
C LEU A 199 5.65 20.71 -6.24
N VAL A 200 5.17 20.93 -7.46
CA VAL A 200 4.61 22.21 -7.90
C VAL A 200 3.14 21.98 -8.25
N ILE A 201 2.25 22.81 -7.70
CA ILE A 201 0.81 22.74 -7.96
C ILE A 201 0.32 24.12 -8.40
N GLY A 202 -0.47 24.16 -9.47
CA GLY A 202 -1.06 25.40 -9.97
C GLY A 202 -1.63 25.25 -11.37
N SER A 203 -1.80 26.37 -12.07
CA SER A 203 -2.24 26.37 -13.47
C SER A 203 -1.19 25.73 -14.39
N ARG A 204 -1.59 25.34 -15.62
CA ARG A 204 -0.61 24.86 -16.62
C ARG A 204 0.52 25.88 -16.85
N GLY A 205 0.21 27.18 -16.84
CA GLY A 205 1.20 28.25 -17.00
C GLY A 205 2.20 28.24 -15.85
N PHE A 206 1.70 28.21 -14.60
CA PHE A 206 2.53 28.14 -13.41
C PHE A 206 3.43 26.90 -13.38
N ILE A 207 2.92 25.73 -13.80
CA ILE A 207 3.75 24.51 -13.91
C ILE A 207 4.89 24.69 -14.91
N ARG A 208 4.64 25.35 -16.06
CA ARG A 208 5.69 25.62 -17.06
C ARG A 208 6.73 26.61 -16.52
N GLU A 209 6.29 27.67 -15.87
CA GLU A 209 7.15 28.67 -15.24
C GLU A 209 8.04 28.04 -14.16
N ALA A 210 7.46 27.26 -13.26
CA ALA A 210 8.20 26.58 -12.22
C ALA A 210 9.22 25.57 -12.78
N TYR A 211 8.89 24.85 -13.86
CA TYR A 211 9.86 23.99 -14.54
C TYR A 211 10.97 24.81 -15.20
N GLY A 212 10.66 25.96 -15.79
CA GLY A 212 11.67 26.87 -16.34
C GLY A 212 12.62 27.41 -15.27
N ALA A 213 12.09 27.77 -14.10
CA ALA A 213 12.86 28.35 -13.00
C ALA A 213 13.69 27.33 -12.20
N PHE A 214 13.16 26.13 -11.96
CA PHE A 214 13.78 25.12 -11.08
C PHE A 214 14.13 23.80 -11.78
N GLY A 215 13.99 23.75 -13.11
CA GLY A 215 14.42 22.63 -13.92
C GLY A 215 15.92 22.39 -13.78
N ASP A 216 16.33 21.12 -13.75
CA ASP A 216 17.73 20.67 -13.63
C ASP A 216 18.42 20.95 -12.27
N THR A 217 17.80 21.70 -11.35
CA THR A 217 18.29 21.90 -9.97
C THR A 217 17.51 21.06 -8.96
N ILE A 218 16.21 21.35 -8.79
CA ILE A 218 15.30 20.69 -7.84
C ILE A 218 14.37 19.72 -8.59
N ILE A 219 13.96 20.10 -9.80
CA ILE A 219 13.06 19.31 -10.64
C ILE A 219 13.88 18.50 -11.66
N ARG A 220 13.89 17.16 -11.49
CA ARG A 220 14.58 16.25 -12.41
C ARG A 220 13.89 16.19 -13.78
N LYS A 221 14.69 16.10 -14.85
CA LYS A 221 14.28 16.03 -16.28
C LYS A 221 13.18 15.05 -16.67
N LYS A 222 12.86 14.04 -15.85
CA LYS A 222 11.80 13.05 -16.12
C LYS A 222 10.37 13.57 -15.82
N SER A 223 10.23 14.76 -15.22
CA SER A 223 8.95 15.31 -14.75
C SER A 223 8.52 16.57 -15.52
N ARG A 224 8.30 16.46 -16.84
CA ARG A 224 8.06 17.61 -17.74
C ARG A 224 6.58 17.97 -17.98
N GLY A 225 5.65 17.29 -17.31
CA GLY A 225 4.22 17.40 -17.64
C GLY A 225 3.42 18.17 -16.59
N ALA A 226 2.45 18.97 -17.06
CA ALA A 226 1.35 19.43 -16.20
C ALA A 226 0.25 18.35 -16.18
N TYR A 227 0.19 17.58 -15.10
CA TYR A 227 -0.77 16.50 -14.91
C TYR A 227 -1.97 16.99 -14.11
N ALA A 228 -3.19 16.75 -14.61
CA ALA A 228 -4.39 17.09 -13.87
C ALA A 228 -4.42 16.36 -12.52
N THR A 229 -4.73 17.09 -11.44
CA THR A 229 -4.72 16.53 -10.08
C THR A 229 -6.03 15.84 -9.70
N GLY A 230 -7.13 16.20 -10.38
CA GLY A 230 -8.49 15.79 -10.02
C GLY A 230 -9.07 16.56 -8.83
N ALA A 231 -8.36 17.56 -8.30
CA ALA A 231 -8.83 18.42 -7.20
C ALA A 231 -9.79 19.53 -7.64
N GLY A 232 -9.91 19.73 -8.95
CA GLY A 232 -10.72 20.77 -9.56
C GLY A 232 -10.24 21.12 -10.97
N PRO A 233 -11.10 21.80 -11.77
CA PRO A 233 -10.69 22.29 -13.08
C PRO A 233 -9.53 23.28 -12.93
N GLY A 234 -8.53 23.17 -13.81
CA GLY A 234 -7.41 24.11 -13.84
C GLY A 234 -6.27 23.84 -12.84
N ILE A 235 -6.41 22.84 -11.96
CA ILE A 235 -5.35 22.47 -10.99
C ILE A 235 -4.50 21.33 -11.55
N TYR A 236 -3.21 21.62 -11.74
CA TYR A 236 -2.22 20.70 -12.27
C TYR A 236 -1.08 20.49 -11.27
N SER A 237 -0.41 19.35 -11.38
CA SER A 237 0.84 19.05 -10.70
C SER A 237 1.91 18.70 -11.72
N LEU A 238 3.14 19.08 -11.42
CA LEU A 238 4.32 18.77 -12.23
C LEU A 238 4.64 17.26 -12.29
N ARG A 239 4.17 16.50 -11.29
CA ARG A 239 4.25 15.04 -11.28
C ARG A 239 2.86 14.45 -11.30
N ARG A 240 2.72 13.28 -11.93
CA ARG A 240 1.48 12.52 -11.85
C ARG A 240 1.27 12.11 -10.39
N LEU A 241 0.39 12.83 -9.71
CA LEU A 241 -0.24 12.39 -8.48
C LEU A 241 -0.98 11.10 -8.85
N THR A 242 -0.68 9.99 -8.19
CA THR A 242 -1.18 8.68 -8.60
C THR A 242 -2.69 8.71 -8.75
N GLY A 243 -3.16 8.69 -10.00
CA GLY A 243 -4.53 8.32 -10.37
C GLY A 243 -4.73 6.83 -10.19
#